data_AF-X1N660-F1
#
_entry.id   AF-X1N660-F1
#
_cell.length_a   1.000
_cell.length_b   1.000
_cell.length_c   1.000
_cell.angle_alpha   90.00
_cell.angle_beta   90.00
_cell.angle_gamma   90.00
#
_symmetry.space_group_name_H-M   'P 1'
#
loop_
_entity.id
_entity.type
_entity.pdbx_description
1 polymer ?
#
loop_
_entity_poly.entity_id
_entity_poly.type
_entity_poly.pdbx_seq_one_letter_code
_entity_poly.pdbx_strand_id
1 'polypeptide(L)'
;MGKTLPAAGGGYIRHFPYAVTKWAIKRIQKARPAIVYMHPYEIDTEARAFDTEHLSYKEKNKVIKFHKMQQRNRNTVARKLVKLLNEFEFTTIGEVINRTIAD
;
A
#
# COMPACT_ATOMS: atom_id res chain seq x y z
N MET A 1 -11.95 -20.38 -9.46
CA MET A 1 -10.76 -19.93 -8.71
C MET A 1 -11.17 -18.87 -7.68
N GLY A 2 -11.31 -19.25 -6.40
CA GLY A 2 -11.69 -18.36 -5.29
C GLY A 2 -10.51 -18.05 -4.37
N LYS A 3 -9.46 -17.41 -4.90
CA LYS A 3 -8.28 -17.05 -4.10
C LYS A 3 -8.52 -15.73 -3.36
N THR A 4 -8.13 -15.68 -2.08
CA THR A 4 -8.12 -14.45 -1.29
C THR A 4 -7.09 -13.49 -1.88
N LEU A 5 -7.57 -12.41 -2.49
CA LEU A 5 -6.70 -11.36 -3.00
C LEU A 5 -6.42 -10.35 -1.88
N PRO A 6 -5.14 -10.08 -1.57
CA PRO A 6 -4.78 -8.94 -0.75
C PRO A 6 -5.17 -7.63 -1.45
N ALA A 7 -5.68 -6.66 -0.69
CA ALA A 7 -6.36 -5.50 -1.28
C ALA A 7 -6.00 -4.13 -0.68
N ALA A 8 -5.39 -4.08 0.50
CA ALA A 8 -5.18 -2.84 1.26
C ALA A 8 -3.74 -2.62 1.76
N GLY A 9 -2.76 -3.30 1.15
CA GLY A 9 -1.33 -3.02 1.42
C GLY A 9 -0.76 -1.91 0.54
N GLY A 10 0.36 -1.31 0.95
CA GLY A 10 1.06 -0.25 0.19
C GLY A 10 1.25 -0.55 -1.30
N GLY A 11 1.75 -1.74 -1.65
CA GLY A 11 1.91 -2.15 -3.05
C GLY A 11 0.58 -2.26 -3.83
N TYR A 12 -0.51 -2.68 -3.17
CA TYR A 12 -1.83 -2.75 -3.78
C TYR A 12 -2.38 -1.36 -4.07
N ILE A 13 -2.28 -0.46 -3.09
CA ILE A 13 -2.71 0.94 -3.25
C ILE A 13 -1.88 1.63 -4.34
N ARG A 14 -0.58 1.33 -4.45
CA ARG A 14 0.31 1.86 -5.49
C ARG A 14 -0.11 1.41 -6.89
N HIS A 15 -0.34 0.12 -7.08
CA HIS A 15 -0.56 -0.45 -8.42
C HIS A 15 -2.03 -0.43 -8.88
N PHE A 16 -3.00 -0.55 -7.98
CA PHE A 16 -4.41 -0.56 -8.34
C PHE A 16 -5.04 0.85 -8.35
N PRO A 17 -6.10 1.07 -9.15
CA PRO A 17 -6.94 2.25 -9.03
C PRO A 17 -7.59 2.33 -7.64
N TYR A 18 -7.80 3.55 -7.13
CA TYR A 18 -8.42 3.78 -5.82
C TYR A 18 -9.79 3.09 -5.66
N ALA A 19 -10.58 3.02 -6.74
CA ALA A 19 -11.88 2.36 -6.74
C ALA A 19 -11.80 0.89 -6.30
N VAL A 20 -10.72 0.19 -6.64
CA VAL A 20 -10.50 -1.21 -6.24
C VAL A 20 -10.25 -1.29 -4.73
N THR A 21 -9.37 -0.43 -4.19
CA THR A 21 -9.11 -0.33 -2.75
C THR A 21 -10.39 0.01 -1.98
N LYS A 22 -11.15 1.01 -2.43
CA LYS A 22 -12.42 1.43 -1.82
C LYS A 22 -13.43 0.28 -1.79
N TRP A 23 -13.61 -0.41 -2.91
CA TRP A 23 -14.50 -1.55 -3.00
C TRP A 23 -14.10 -2.67 -2.03
N ALA A 24 -12.80 -2.98 -1.95
CA ALA A 24 -12.30 -4.03 -1.08
C ALA A 24 -12.48 -3.69 0.40
N ILE A 25 -12.17 -2.46 0.83
CA ILE A 25 -12.36 -2.01 2.21
C ILE A 25 -13.84 -2.09 2.58
N LYS A 26 -14.74 -1.55 1.74
CA LYS A 26 -16.19 -1.63 1.98
C LYS A 26 -16.69 -3.06 2.07
N ARG A 27 -16.13 -3.98 1.26
CA ARG A 27 -16.49 -5.40 1.32
C ARG A 27 -16.04 -6.04 2.63
N ILE A 28 -14.85 -5.72 3.12
CA ILE A 28 -14.32 -6.22 4.40
C ILE A 28 -15.18 -5.71 5.56
N GLN A 29 -15.52 -4.42 5.55
CA GLN A 29 -16.33 -3.76 6.58
C GLN A 29 -17.74 -4.34 6.76
N LYS A 30 -18.26 -5.10 5.79
CA LYS A 30 -19.53 -5.83 5.96
C LYS A 30 -19.46 -6.97 6.97
N ALA A 31 -18.24 -7.44 7.29
CA ALA A 31 -18.03 -8.57 8.18
C ALA A 31 -17.15 -8.23 9.39
N ARG A 32 -16.20 -7.28 9.25
CA ARG A 32 -15.26 -6.90 10.31
C ARG A 32 -14.57 -5.56 10.02
N PRO A 33 -13.98 -4.90 11.02
CA PRO A 33 -13.13 -3.72 10.81
C PRO A 33 -12.00 -4.01 9.81
N ALA A 34 -11.65 -3.00 9.00
CA ALA A 34 -10.58 -3.08 8.01
C ALA A 34 -9.32 -2.34 8.50
N ILE A 35 -8.15 -2.94 8.28
CA ILE A 35 -6.85 -2.32 8.57
C ILE A 35 -6.09 -2.14 7.25
N VAL A 36 -5.51 -0.95 7.07
CA VAL A 36 -4.68 -0.59 5.93
C VAL A 36 -3.27 -0.31 6.45
N TYR A 37 -2.26 -0.92 5.83
CA TYR A 37 -0.86 -0.71 6.20
C TYR A 37 -0.01 -0.44 4.96
N MET A 38 0.88 0.54 5.06
CA MET A 38 1.83 0.89 4.01
C MET A 38 3.14 1.37 4.59
N HIS A 39 4.23 1.17 3.85
CA HIS A 39 5.53 1.70 4.23
C HIS A 39 5.64 3.18 3.86
N PRO A 40 6.40 4.00 4.62
CA PRO A 40 6.63 5.40 4.29
C PRO A 40 7.18 5.60 2.86
N TYR A 41 8.01 4.67 2.38
CA TYR A 41 8.58 4.76 1.04
C TYR A 41 7.54 4.68 -0.09
N GLU A 42 6.29 4.25 0.19
CA GLU A 42 5.24 4.18 -0.83
C GLU A 42 4.75 5.57 -1.26
N ILE A 43 4.92 6.58 -0.39
CA ILE A 43 4.59 7.99 -0.63
C ILE A 43 5.84 8.77 -1.05
N ASP A 44 7.02 8.36 -0.57
CA ASP A 44 8.31 8.94 -0.94
C ASP A 44 8.60 8.71 -2.44
N THR A 45 8.61 9.82 -3.19
CA THR A 45 8.88 9.84 -4.62
C THR A 45 10.34 10.15 -4.96
N GLU A 46 11.18 10.44 -3.96
CA GLU A 46 12.57 10.78 -4.22
C GLU A 46 13.34 9.57 -4.74
N ALA A 47 14.13 9.82 -5.78
CA ALA A 47 15.02 8.81 -6.33
C ALA A 47 16.24 8.70 -5.41
N ARG A 48 16.43 7.53 -4.79
CA ARG A 48 17.68 7.23 -4.08
C ARG A 48 18.74 6.79 -5.08
N ALA A 49 19.93 7.38 -4.99
CA ALA A 49 21.11 6.89 -5.69
C ALA A 49 21.55 5.56 -5.06
N PHE A 50 22.00 4.64 -5.90
CA PHE A 50 22.58 3.37 -5.46
C PHE A 50 24.02 3.33 -5.95
N ASP A 51 24.96 3.08 -5.04
CA ASP A 51 26.31 2.72 -5.44
C ASP A 51 26.24 1.40 -6.20
N THR A 52 26.64 1.44 -7.45
CA THR A 52 26.72 0.27 -8.32
C THR A 52 28.11 0.12 -8.92
N GLU A 53 29.10 0.93 -8.54
CA GLU A 53 30.39 1.01 -9.22
C GLU A 53 31.09 -0.35 -9.27
N HIS A 54 31.00 -1.09 -8.17
CA HIS A 54 31.56 -2.43 -7.95
C HIS A 54 30.84 -3.58 -8.66
N LEU A 55 29.70 -3.33 -9.32
CA LEU A 55 28.88 -4.36 -9.96
C LEU A 55 29.22 -4.59 -11.43
N SER A 56 29.10 -5.83 -11.91
CA SER A 56 29.16 -6.14 -13.34
C SER A 56 27.99 -5.50 -14.10
N TYR A 57 28.10 -5.38 -15.43
CA TYR A 57 27.03 -4.84 -16.28
C TYR A 57 25.68 -5.57 -16.11
N LYS A 58 25.71 -6.91 -15.99
CA LYS A 58 24.49 -7.71 -15.82
C LYS A 58 23.82 -7.45 -14.47
N GLU A 59 24.61 -7.28 -13.41
CA GLU A 59 24.12 -6.99 -12.06
C GLU A 59 23.57 -5.56 -11.97
N LYS A 60 24.28 -4.58 -12.52
CA LYS A 60 23.81 -3.19 -12.66
C LYS A 60 22.41 -3.13 -13.28
N ASN A 61 22.20 -3.83 -14.39
CA ASN A 61 20.91 -3.85 -15.07
C ASN A 61 19.79 -4.47 -14.23
N LYS A 62 20.07 -5.54 -13.47
CA LYS A 62 19.07 -6.15 -12.55
C LYS A 62 18.68 -5.19 -11.44
N VAL A 63 19.68 -4.57 -10.79
CA VAL A 63 19.48 -3.61 -9.69
C VAL A 63 18.66 -2.41 -10.18
N ILE A 64 19.09 -1.77 -11.27
CA ILE A 64 18.37 -0.63 -11.86
C ILE A 64 16.93 -1.00 -12.21
N LYS A 65 16.70 -2.16 -12.84
CA LYS A 65 15.35 -2.61 -13.19
C LYS A 65 14.48 -2.82 -11.96
N PHE A 66 15.02 -3.46 -10.92
CA PHE A 66 14.30 -3.68 -9.66
C PHE A 66 13.90 -2.36 -9.01
N HIS A 67 14.83 -1.40 -8.88
CA HIS A 67 14.52 -0.10 -8.28
C HIS A 67 13.53 0.72 -9.09
N LYS A 68 13.64 0.71 -10.43
CA LYS A 68 12.63 1.33 -11.31
C LYS A 68 11.24 0.72 -11.10
N MET A 69 11.14 -0.60 -10.95
CA MET A 69 9.87 -1.25 -10.63
C MET A 69 9.32 -0.82 -9.27
N GLN A 70 10.18 -0.68 -8.26
CA GLN A 70 9.76 -0.24 -6.92
C GLN A 70 9.30 1.23 -6.88
N GLN A 71 9.80 2.09 -7.75
CA GLN A 71 9.40 3.51 -7.84
C GLN A 71 8.11 3.74 -8.63
N ARG A 72 7.65 2.73 -9.38
CA ARG A 72 6.49 2.86 -10.27
C ARG A 72 5.22 3.23 -9.49
N ASN A 73 4.54 4.28 -9.95
CA ASN A 73 3.26 4.77 -9.44
C ASN A 73 3.24 5.30 -7.99
N ARG A 74 4.39 5.49 -7.33
CA ARG A 74 4.44 6.07 -5.97
C ARG A 74 3.84 7.47 -5.90
N ASN A 75 4.05 8.26 -6.95
CA ASN A 75 3.42 9.57 -7.14
C ASN A 75 1.88 9.55 -7.09
N THR A 76 1.25 8.37 -7.24
CA THR A 76 -0.21 8.24 -7.13
C THR A 76 -0.68 7.96 -5.70
N VAL A 77 0.20 7.54 -4.80
CA VAL A 77 -0.18 7.04 -3.47
C VAL A 77 -0.67 8.16 -2.58
N ALA A 78 0.02 9.32 -2.56
CA ALA A 78 -0.35 10.46 -1.72
C ALA A 78 -1.82 10.89 -1.92
N ARG A 79 -2.23 11.14 -3.18
CA ARG A 79 -3.61 11.53 -3.51
C ARG A 79 -4.63 10.43 -3.17
N LYS A 80 -4.25 9.15 -3.26
CA LYS A 80 -5.13 8.02 -2.91
C LYS A 80 -5.29 7.93 -1.40
N LEU A 81 -4.23 8.18 -0.64
CA LEU A 81 -4.26 8.22 0.81
C LEU A 81 -5.15 9.35 1.32
N VAL A 82 -5.03 10.57 0.77
CA VAL A 82 -5.92 11.69 1.12
C VAL A 82 -7.39 11.32 0.88
N LYS A 83 -7.72 10.69 -0.25
CA LYS A 83 -9.09 10.21 -0.51
C LYS A 83 -9.55 9.18 0.52
N LEU A 84 -8.68 8.24 0.86
CA LEU A 84 -8.96 7.19 1.84
C LEU A 84 -9.24 7.79 3.22
N LEU A 85 -8.40 8.73 3.66
CA LEU A 85 -8.55 9.43 4.94
C LEU A 85 -9.83 10.27 5.01
N ASN A 86 -10.28 10.84 3.89
CA ASN A 86 -11.51 11.64 3.85
C ASN A 86 -12.80 10.81 3.69
N GLU A 87 -12.72 9.60 3.14
CA GLU A 87 -13.91 8.79 2.82
C GLU A 87 -14.27 7.75 3.89
N PHE A 88 -13.34 7.40 4.77
CA PHE A 88 -13.53 6.35 5.78
C PHE A 88 -13.31 6.91 7.18
N GLU A 89 -14.08 6.38 8.12
CA GLU A 89 -13.87 6.67 9.54
C GLU A 89 -12.75 5.81 10.11
N PHE A 90 -11.89 6.44 10.90
CA PHE A 90 -10.77 5.79 11.57
C PHE A 90 -11.00 5.78 13.07
N THR A 91 -10.52 4.71 13.69
CA THR A 91 -10.47 4.59 15.13
C THR A 91 -9.17 3.93 15.55
N THR A 92 -8.91 3.87 16.84
CA THR A 92 -7.73 3.21 17.39
C THR A 92 -7.94 1.69 17.45
N ILE A 93 -6.84 0.92 17.40
CA ILE A 93 -6.92 -0.53 17.60
C ILE A 93 -7.49 -0.85 18.99
N GLY A 94 -7.17 -0.06 20.01
CA GLY A 94 -7.71 -0.23 21.37
C GLY A 94 -9.23 -0.13 21.41
N GLU A 95 -9.81 0.86 20.74
CA GLU A 95 -11.27 1.01 20.63
C GLU A 95 -11.92 -0.18 19.90
N VAL A 96 -11.28 -0.69 18.83
CA VAL A 96 -11.75 -1.90 18.13
C VAL A 96 -11.74 -3.10 19.07
N ILE A 97 -10.68 -3.29 19.85
CA ILE A 97 -10.56 -4.38 20.81
C ILE A 97 -11.65 -4.28 21.87
N ASN A 98 -11.84 -3.10 22.47
CA ASN A 98 -12.85 -2.88 23.50
C ASN A 98 -14.26 -3.22 23.00
N ARG A 99 -14.63 -2.79 21.79
CA ARG A 99 -15.93 -3.12 21.18
C ARG A 99 -16.10 -4.62 20.91
N THR A 100 -15.02 -5.28 20.49
CA THR A 100 -15.07 -6.70 20.10
C THR A 100 -15.10 -7.65 21.31
N ILE A 101 -14.53 -7.26 22.46
CA ILE A 101 -14.53 -8.07 23.69
C ILE A 101 -15.81 -7.83 24.51
N ALA A 102 -16.45 -6.66 24.35
CA ALA A 102 -17.69 -6.33 25.04
C ALA A 102 -18.95 -6.97 24.43
N ASP A 103 -18.87 -7.42 23.17
CA ASP A 103 -19.89 -8.20 22.46
C ASP A 103 -19.70 -9.73 22.69
#